data_AF-A0A7V2J5J4-F1
#
_entry.id   AF-A0A7V2J5J4-F1
#
_cell.length_a   1.000
_cell.length_b   1.000
_cell.length_c   1.000
_cell.angle_alpha   90.00
_cell.angle_beta   90.00
_cell.angle_gamma   90.00
#
_symmetry.space_group_name_H-M   'P 1'
#
loop_
_entity.id
_entity.type
_entity.pdbx_description
1 polymer ?
#
loop_
_entity_poly.entity_id
_entity_poly.type
_entity_poly.pdbx_seq_one_letter_code
_entity_poly.pdbx_strand_id
1 'polypeptide(L)'
;MITERTGIRHNQQGSALIITLLMVSILISLVVNFVYEVHIDSSSLANWSNAQRASIIARSGQALGSRYLDKITEYTYTNEREIELPIDQYLGTNSKLKVVIEDENSKFNINSIIYENGSTDEKALSSLKKLLDYLNINSDLALLLADWIDPDSEPRLPYSEDTAKDTFFWSVDELILVKGIDKDTFEKI
;
A
#
# COMPACT_ATOMS: atom_id res chain seq x y z
N MET A 1 -50.55 53.19 63.05
CA MET A 1 -50.54 53.16 61.57
C MET A 1 -49.54 52.07 61.18
N ILE A 2 -50.05 51.03 60.54
CA ILE A 2 -49.41 49.73 60.25
C ILE A 2 -48.62 49.83 58.94
N THR A 3 -47.49 49.12 58.81
CA THR A 3 -47.30 48.03 57.82
C THR A 3 -45.87 47.48 57.86
N GLU A 4 -45.74 46.27 58.42
CA GLU A 4 -44.63 45.36 58.12
C GLU A 4 -44.68 44.94 56.65
N ARG A 5 -43.55 45.04 55.94
CA ARG A 5 -43.36 44.41 54.63
C ARG A 5 -42.95 42.96 54.83
N THR A 6 -43.86 42.04 54.55
CA THR A 6 -43.58 40.61 54.48
C THR A 6 -42.75 40.31 53.22
N GLY A 7 -41.51 39.89 53.42
CA GLY A 7 -40.62 39.47 52.34
C GLY A 7 -41.09 38.16 51.71
N ILE A 8 -41.22 38.17 50.37
CA ILE A 8 -41.51 36.97 49.58
C ILE A 8 -40.25 36.09 49.58
N ARG A 9 -40.24 35.02 50.39
CA ARG A 9 -39.24 33.95 50.27
C ARG A 9 -39.56 33.14 49.01
N HIS A 10 -38.91 33.49 47.90
CA HIS A 10 -38.92 32.66 46.71
C HIS A 10 -38.31 31.28 47.03
N ASN A 11 -39.00 30.24 46.59
CA ASN A 11 -38.63 28.85 46.77
C ASN A 11 -37.35 28.50 45.97
N GLN A 12 -36.17 28.78 46.54
CA GLN A 12 -34.84 28.53 45.94
C GLN A 12 -34.49 27.03 45.77
N GLN A 13 -35.39 26.12 46.15
CA GLN A 13 -35.14 24.68 46.12
C GLN A 13 -35.10 24.11 44.69
N GLY A 14 -35.81 24.71 43.73
CA GLY A 14 -35.84 24.23 42.34
C GLY A 14 -34.63 24.67 41.49
N SER A 15 -34.12 25.89 41.70
CA SER A 15 -32.99 26.43 40.93
C SER A 15 -31.66 25.77 41.30
N ALA A 16 -31.48 25.43 42.57
CA ALA A 16 -30.30 24.70 43.03
C ALA A 16 -30.17 23.34 42.31
N LEU A 17 -31.28 22.59 42.19
CA LEU A 17 -31.29 21.30 41.50
C LEU A 17 -30.90 21.43 40.02
N ILE A 18 -31.44 22.42 39.31
CA ILE A 18 -31.12 22.65 37.90
C ILE A 18 -29.63 22.98 37.72
N ILE A 19 -29.07 23.86 38.56
CA ILE A 19 -27.63 24.20 38.50
C ILE A 19 -26.78 22.97 38.80
N THR A 20 -27.14 22.15 39.80
CA THR A 20 -26.40 20.93 40.09
C THR A 20 -26.47 19.93 38.95
N LEU A 21 -27.63 19.74 38.32
CA LEU A 21 -27.78 18.81 37.20
C LEU A 21 -27.01 19.30 35.97
N LEU A 22 -26.99 20.60 35.73
CA LEU A 22 -26.19 21.21 34.68
C LEU A 22 -24.69 21.01 34.97
N MET A 23 -24.21 21.31 36.17
CA MET A 23 -22.81 21.04 36.55
C MET A 23 -22.45 19.57 36.40
N VAL A 24 -23.29 18.66 36.89
CA VAL A 24 -23.07 17.21 36.80
C VAL A 24 -23.06 16.77 35.33
N SER A 25 -23.97 17.26 34.49
CA SER A 25 -23.99 16.95 33.06
C SER A 25 -22.71 17.40 32.34
N ILE A 26 -22.20 18.60 32.65
CA ILE A 26 -20.95 19.11 32.10
C ILE A 26 -19.77 18.26 32.58
N LEU A 27 -19.72 17.91 33.87
CA LEU A 27 -18.67 17.06 34.41
C LEU A 27 -18.69 15.66 33.78
N ILE A 28 -19.88 15.06 33.62
CA ILE A 28 -20.03 13.76 32.93
C ILE A 28 -19.56 13.88 31.48
N SER A 29 -19.98 14.92 30.75
CA SER A 29 -19.55 15.13 29.36
C SER A 29 -18.04 15.27 29.25
N LEU A 30 -17.38 16.01 30.16
CA LEU A 30 -15.93 16.17 30.19
C LEU A 30 -15.22 14.86 30.48
N VAL A 31 -15.70 14.09 31.47
CA VAL A 31 -15.13 12.79 31.82
C VAL A 31 -15.27 11.80 30.67
N VAL A 32 -16.44 11.73 30.04
CA VAL A 32 -16.68 10.86 28.89
C VAL A 32 -15.75 11.22 27.72
N ASN A 33 -15.62 12.51 27.40
CA ASN A 33 -14.74 12.95 26.32
C ASN A 33 -13.26 12.62 26.61
N PHE A 34 -12.80 12.88 27.84
CA PHE A 34 -11.43 12.56 28.25
C PHE A 34 -11.15 11.06 28.17
N VAL A 35 -12.07 10.20 28.65
CA VAL A 35 -11.91 8.75 28.57
C VAL A 35 -11.87 8.28 27.11
N TYR A 36 -12.70 8.86 26.24
CA TYR A 36 -12.71 8.56 24.82
C TYR A 36 -11.38 8.94 24.14
N GLU A 37 -10.88 10.15 24.39
CA GLU A 37 -9.58 10.62 23.86
C GLU A 37 -8.44 9.71 24.29
N VAL A 38 -8.34 9.39 25.60
CA VAL A 38 -7.31 8.48 26.13
C VAL A 38 -7.40 7.09 25.47
N HIS A 39 -8.60 6.58 25.21
CA HIS A 39 -8.77 5.29 24.55
C HIS A 39 -8.28 5.31 23.09
N ILE A 40 -8.62 6.37 22.34
CA ILE A 40 -8.17 6.55 20.95
C ILE A 40 -6.64 6.70 20.91
N ASP A 41 -6.07 7.53 21.77
CA ASP A 41 -4.63 7.75 21.84
C ASP A 41 -3.88 6.48 22.21
N SER A 42 -4.36 5.74 23.21
CA SER A 42 -3.75 4.47 23.62
C SER A 42 -3.77 3.44 22.48
N SER A 43 -4.89 3.34 21.76
CA SER A 43 -5.03 2.43 20.62
C SER A 43 -4.12 2.85 19.46
N SER A 44 -4.03 4.15 19.17
CA SER A 44 -3.13 4.71 18.15
C SER A 44 -1.66 4.43 18.47
N LEU A 45 -1.25 4.66 19.72
CA LEU A 45 0.12 4.37 20.19
C LEU A 45 0.45 2.89 20.11
N ALA A 46 -0.48 2.00 20.48
CA ALA A 46 -0.32 0.57 20.35
C ALA A 46 -0.16 0.15 18.88
N ASN A 47 -1.01 0.67 17.99
CA ASN A 47 -0.92 0.40 16.55
C ASN A 47 0.40 0.90 15.96
N TRP A 48 0.84 2.11 16.32
CA TRP A 48 2.12 2.65 15.89
C TRP A 48 3.31 1.79 16.36
N SER A 49 3.30 1.37 17.63
CA SER A 49 4.32 0.48 18.17
C SER A 49 4.34 -0.88 17.45
N ASN A 50 3.17 -1.45 17.20
CA ASN A 50 3.02 -2.71 16.46
C ASN A 50 3.52 -2.58 15.01
N ALA A 51 3.18 -1.48 14.32
CA ALA A 51 3.65 -1.22 12.96
C ALA A 51 5.17 -1.08 12.91
N GLN A 52 5.77 -0.40 13.89
CA GLN A 52 7.23 -0.26 13.95
C GLN A 52 7.91 -1.60 14.21
N ARG A 53 7.35 -2.42 15.10
CA ARG A 53 7.82 -3.78 15.35
C ARG A 53 7.73 -4.65 14.08
N ALA A 54 6.61 -4.59 13.37
CA ALA A 54 6.40 -5.32 12.12
C ALA A 54 7.42 -4.90 11.05
N SER A 55 7.69 -3.60 10.93
CA SER A 55 8.71 -3.05 10.02
C SER A 55 10.11 -3.59 10.33
N ILE A 56 10.51 -3.63 11.61
CA ILE A 56 11.80 -4.20 12.02
C ILE A 56 11.88 -5.69 11.69
N ILE A 57 10.82 -6.45 12.00
CA ILE A 57 10.73 -7.89 11.69
C ILE A 57 10.84 -8.12 10.17
N ALA A 58 10.13 -7.34 9.36
CA ALA A 58 10.19 -7.43 7.90
C ALA A 58 11.61 -7.14 7.36
N ARG A 59 12.29 -6.12 7.89
CA ARG A 59 13.69 -5.83 7.55
C ARG A 59 14.64 -6.96 7.94
N SER A 60 14.41 -7.61 9.09
CA SER A 60 15.15 -8.82 9.45
C SER A 60 14.89 -9.95 8.46
N GLY A 61 13.66 -10.12 7.98
CA GLY A 61 13.33 -11.06 6.91
C GLY A 61 14.07 -10.79 5.61
N GLN A 62 14.14 -9.53 5.17
CA GLN A 62 14.93 -9.12 3.99
C GLN A 62 16.43 -9.45 4.18
N ALA A 63 16.98 -9.16 5.36
CA ALA A 63 18.37 -9.48 5.67
C ALA A 63 18.64 -11.00 5.66
N LEU A 64 17.72 -11.80 6.19
CA LEU A 64 17.79 -13.26 6.13
C LEU A 64 17.74 -13.77 4.69
N GLY A 65 16.84 -13.22 3.86
CA GLY A 65 16.74 -13.55 2.44
C GLY A 65 18.02 -13.23 1.67
N SER A 66 18.58 -12.04 1.85
CA SER A 66 19.86 -11.66 1.22
C SER A 66 21.00 -12.59 1.65
N ARG A 67 21.10 -12.93 2.94
CA ARG A 67 22.12 -13.88 3.44
C ARG A 67 21.93 -15.30 2.90
N TYR A 68 20.70 -15.71 2.67
CA TYR A 68 20.40 -16.99 2.04
C TYR A 68 20.86 -17.00 0.58
N LEU A 69 20.54 -15.93 -0.17
CA LEU A 69 20.98 -15.77 -1.56
C LEU A 69 22.51 -15.73 -1.68
N ASP A 70 23.21 -15.01 -0.79
CA ASP A 70 24.68 -14.96 -0.77
C ASP A 70 25.30 -16.37 -0.77
N LYS A 71 24.69 -17.33 -0.05
CA LYS A 71 25.17 -18.71 0.02
C LYS A 71 24.88 -19.53 -1.24
N ILE A 72 23.84 -19.16 -2.00
CA ILE A 72 23.40 -19.89 -3.20
C ILE A 72 24.07 -19.37 -4.46
N THR A 73 24.71 -18.18 -4.41
CA THR A 73 25.49 -17.64 -5.54
C THR A 73 26.63 -18.55 -6.04
N GLU A 74 26.96 -19.63 -5.31
CA GLU A 74 27.85 -20.70 -5.79
C GLU A 74 27.28 -21.46 -7.00
N TYR A 75 25.96 -21.44 -7.22
CA TYR A 75 25.29 -22.08 -8.35
C TYR A 75 25.01 -21.07 -9.49
N THR A 76 25.31 -21.47 -10.73
CA THR A 76 25.13 -20.60 -11.92
C THR A 76 23.68 -20.52 -12.40
N TYR A 77 22.83 -21.48 -12.02
CA TYR A 77 21.42 -21.52 -12.39
C TYR A 77 20.60 -22.17 -11.27
N THR A 78 19.33 -21.79 -11.17
CA THR A 78 18.34 -22.43 -10.32
C THR A 78 17.17 -22.91 -11.18
N ASN A 79 16.55 -24.01 -10.77
CA ASN A 79 15.27 -24.48 -11.35
C ASN A 79 14.09 -24.12 -10.43
N GLU A 80 14.37 -23.57 -9.25
CA GLU A 80 13.37 -23.22 -8.26
C GLU A 80 12.90 -21.78 -8.52
N ARG A 81 11.63 -21.65 -8.90
CA ARG A 81 10.99 -20.34 -9.12
C ARG A 81 10.75 -19.58 -7.82
N GLU A 82 10.53 -20.32 -6.73
CA GLU A 82 10.11 -19.78 -5.45
C GLU A 82 10.69 -20.64 -4.32
N ILE A 83 11.20 -19.99 -3.28
CA ILE A 83 11.74 -20.63 -2.09
C ILE A 83 11.15 -19.95 -0.85
N GLU A 84 10.50 -20.72 0.00
CA GLU A 84 10.08 -20.29 1.34
C GLU A 84 11.15 -20.65 2.37
N LEU A 85 11.64 -19.65 3.12
CA LEU A 85 12.64 -19.90 4.15
C LEU A 85 11.98 -20.48 5.42
N PRO A 86 12.56 -21.53 6.02
CA PRO A 86 12.05 -22.08 7.27
C PRO A 86 12.41 -21.15 8.44
N ILE A 87 11.45 -20.34 8.89
CA ILE A 87 11.61 -19.40 10.00
C ILE A 87 10.81 -19.88 11.21
N ASP A 88 11.50 -20.55 12.15
CA ASP A 88 10.89 -21.06 13.39
C ASP A 88 11.21 -20.20 14.64
N GLN A 89 11.90 -19.08 14.45
CA GLN A 89 12.36 -18.25 15.56
C GLN A 89 11.20 -17.51 16.25
N TYR A 90 11.22 -17.46 17.58
CA TYR A 90 10.25 -16.67 18.35
C TYR A 90 10.51 -15.17 18.18
N LEU A 91 9.54 -14.47 17.57
CA LEU A 91 9.60 -13.01 17.32
C LEU A 91 8.79 -12.21 18.35
N GLY A 92 8.28 -12.90 19.37
CA GLY A 92 7.40 -12.39 20.41
C GLY A 92 5.93 -12.69 20.19
N THR A 93 5.12 -12.28 21.17
CA THR A 93 3.66 -12.50 21.17
C THR A 93 3.03 -11.89 19.93
N ASN A 94 2.19 -12.69 19.25
CA ASN A 94 1.43 -12.31 18.05
C ASN A 94 2.29 -11.82 16.87
N SER A 95 3.57 -12.19 16.82
CA SER A 95 4.48 -11.90 15.71
C SER A 95 4.81 -13.16 14.94
N LYS A 96 4.67 -13.13 13.61
CA LYS A 96 5.11 -14.19 12.70
C LYS A 96 5.84 -13.55 11.53
N LEU A 97 6.86 -14.24 11.02
CA LEU A 97 7.60 -13.84 9.83
C LEU A 97 7.52 -15.00 8.83
N LYS A 98 7.04 -14.69 7.63
CA LYS A 98 7.13 -15.55 6.46
C LYS A 98 8.03 -14.85 5.46
N VAL A 99 9.04 -15.56 4.95
CA VAL A 99 9.95 -15.04 3.91
C VAL A 99 9.84 -15.97 2.71
N VAL A 100 9.42 -15.41 1.59
CA VAL A 100 9.37 -16.08 0.29
C VAL A 100 10.28 -15.30 -0.64
N ILE A 101 11.12 -16.01 -1.38
CA ILE A 101 12.02 -15.47 -2.40
C ILE A 101 11.54 -16.02 -3.74
N GLU A 102 11.23 -15.14 -4.67
CA GLU A 102 10.82 -15.49 -6.04
C GLU A 102 11.90 -15.06 -7.03
N ASP A 103 12.09 -15.86 -8.09
CA ASP A 103 12.96 -15.50 -9.21
C ASP A 103 12.20 -14.63 -10.21
N GLU A 104 12.49 -13.33 -10.23
CA GLU A 104 11.90 -12.38 -11.17
C GLU A 104 12.31 -12.65 -12.63
N ASN A 105 13.43 -13.33 -12.88
CA ASN A 105 13.83 -13.72 -14.25
C ASN A 105 12.98 -14.86 -14.82
N SER A 106 12.14 -15.50 -14.00
CA SER A 106 11.15 -16.48 -14.46
C SER A 106 9.93 -15.84 -15.13
N LYS A 107 9.80 -14.51 -15.05
CA LYS A 107 8.69 -13.72 -15.61
C LYS A 107 9.15 -13.00 -16.89
N PHE A 108 8.20 -12.52 -17.69
CA PHE A 108 8.51 -11.72 -18.87
C PHE A 108 8.96 -10.31 -18.46
N ASN A 109 10.20 -9.94 -18.78
CA ASN A 109 10.69 -8.58 -18.53
C ASN A 109 10.13 -7.62 -19.59
N ILE A 110 9.20 -6.75 -19.21
CA ILE A 110 8.56 -5.78 -20.12
C ILE A 110 9.59 -4.82 -20.73
N ASN A 111 10.61 -4.41 -19.97
CA ASN A 111 11.67 -3.54 -20.46
C ASN A 111 12.54 -4.20 -21.55
N SER A 112 12.44 -5.52 -21.75
CA SER A 112 13.20 -6.22 -22.80
C SER A 112 12.71 -5.96 -24.22
N ILE A 113 11.54 -5.34 -24.40
CA ILE A 113 10.98 -5.05 -25.74
C ILE A 113 11.70 -3.91 -26.46
N ILE A 114 12.42 -3.05 -25.74
CA ILE A 114 13.25 -1.97 -26.28
C ILE A 114 14.69 -2.16 -25.79
N TYR A 115 15.65 -2.13 -26.70
CA TYR A 115 17.07 -2.16 -26.35
C TYR A 115 17.53 -0.82 -25.75
N GLU A 116 18.65 -0.83 -25.01
CA GLU A 116 19.23 0.40 -24.42
C GLU A 116 19.58 1.49 -25.45
N ASN A 117 19.77 1.11 -26.72
CA ASN A 117 20.00 2.05 -27.81
C ASN A 117 18.71 2.66 -28.40
N GLY A 118 17.54 2.35 -27.82
CA GLY A 118 16.22 2.80 -28.26
C GLY A 118 15.59 1.96 -29.38
N SER A 119 16.30 0.99 -29.96
CA SER A 119 15.73 0.15 -31.01
C SER A 119 14.82 -0.95 -30.46
N THR A 120 13.75 -1.27 -31.18
CA THR A 120 12.78 -2.31 -30.78
C THR A 120 13.37 -3.72 -30.93
N ASP A 121 13.24 -4.55 -29.89
CA ASP A 121 13.44 -5.99 -29.98
C ASP A 121 12.16 -6.65 -30.50
N GLU A 122 12.10 -6.85 -31.82
CA GLU A 122 10.94 -7.45 -32.50
C GLU A 122 10.58 -8.86 -31.97
N LYS A 123 11.56 -9.63 -31.46
CA LYS A 123 11.28 -10.97 -30.91
C LYS A 123 10.63 -10.86 -29.54
N ALA A 124 11.13 -9.97 -28.68
CA ALA A 124 10.55 -9.72 -27.37
C ALA A 124 9.15 -9.11 -27.52
N LEU A 125 8.99 -8.12 -28.40
CA LEU A 125 7.69 -7.52 -28.71
C LEU A 125 6.68 -8.54 -29.24
N SER A 126 7.09 -9.41 -30.16
CA SER A 126 6.24 -10.51 -30.65
C SER A 126 5.86 -11.50 -29.56
N SER A 127 6.76 -11.77 -28.62
CA SER A 127 6.50 -12.65 -27.48
C SER A 127 5.50 -12.02 -26.50
N LEU A 128 5.62 -10.72 -26.23
CA LEU A 128 4.66 -9.98 -25.41
C LEU A 128 3.26 -9.99 -26.04
N LYS A 129 3.14 -9.73 -27.35
CA LYS A 129 1.86 -9.82 -28.08
C LYS A 129 1.18 -11.17 -27.89
N LYS A 130 1.94 -12.27 -28.05
CA LYS A 130 1.43 -13.64 -27.85
C LYS A 130 1.01 -13.91 -26.39
N LEU A 131 1.74 -13.37 -25.42
CA LEU A 131 1.38 -13.49 -24.01
C LEU A 131 0.06 -12.78 -23.74
N LEU A 132 -0.11 -11.54 -24.24
CA LEU A 132 -1.36 -10.79 -24.10
C LEU A 132 -2.53 -11.51 -24.77
N ASP A 133 -2.33 -12.03 -25.99
CA ASP A 133 -3.34 -12.83 -26.69
C ASP A 133 -3.75 -14.06 -25.86
N TYR A 134 -2.78 -14.78 -25.29
CA TYR A 134 -3.02 -15.94 -24.43
C TYR A 134 -3.82 -15.58 -23.17
N LEU A 135 -3.58 -14.39 -22.61
CA LEU A 135 -4.31 -13.85 -21.46
C LEU A 135 -5.67 -13.23 -21.85
N ASN A 136 -6.06 -13.30 -23.13
CA ASN A 136 -7.27 -12.68 -23.68
C ASN A 136 -7.31 -11.15 -23.44
N ILE A 137 -6.16 -10.51 -23.61
CA ILE A 137 -5.93 -9.06 -23.57
C ILE A 137 -5.63 -8.60 -25.00
N ASN A 138 -6.03 -7.38 -25.37
CA ASN A 138 -5.73 -6.83 -26.69
C ASN A 138 -4.20 -6.76 -26.91
N SER A 139 -3.68 -7.49 -27.90
CA SER A 139 -2.25 -7.49 -28.26
C SER A 139 -1.69 -6.12 -28.64
N ASP A 140 -2.54 -5.19 -29.08
CA ASP A 140 -2.13 -3.81 -29.41
C ASP A 140 -1.57 -3.07 -28.19
N LEU A 141 -1.90 -3.51 -26.98
CA LEU A 141 -1.31 -2.98 -25.75
C LEU A 141 0.22 -3.13 -25.74
N ALA A 142 0.78 -4.16 -26.39
CA ALA A 142 2.23 -4.31 -26.51
C ALA A 142 2.88 -3.15 -27.29
N LEU A 143 2.16 -2.55 -28.25
CA LEU A 143 2.64 -1.38 -28.99
C LEU A 143 2.59 -0.13 -28.10
N LEU A 144 1.54 0.04 -27.30
CA LEU A 144 1.46 1.13 -26.31
C LEU A 144 2.56 1.03 -25.26
N LEU A 145 2.90 -0.20 -24.84
CA LEU A 145 4.01 -0.45 -23.93
C LEU A 145 5.37 -0.19 -24.58
N ALA A 146 5.51 -0.40 -25.88
CA ALA A 146 6.74 -0.07 -26.60
C ALA A 146 6.92 1.46 -26.66
N ASP A 147 5.89 2.19 -27.07
CA ASP A 147 5.83 3.66 -27.13
C ASP A 147 6.02 4.30 -25.74
N TRP A 148 5.61 3.62 -24.67
CA TRP A 148 5.87 4.11 -23.32
C TRP A 148 7.36 4.15 -22.97
N ILE A 149 8.14 3.21 -23.52
CA ILE A 149 9.51 2.91 -23.10
C ILE A 149 10.54 3.58 -23.99
N ASP A 150 10.32 3.59 -25.30
CA ASP A 150 11.34 4.02 -26.24
C ASP A 150 11.55 5.55 -26.24
N PRO A 151 12.75 6.01 -26.59
CA PRO A 151 13.11 7.41 -26.40
C PRO A 151 12.70 8.32 -27.56
N ASP A 152 12.02 7.79 -28.58
CA ASP A 152 11.56 8.58 -29.72
C ASP A 152 10.17 9.18 -29.45
N SER A 153 9.50 9.66 -30.49
CA SER A 153 8.15 10.22 -30.36
C SER A 153 7.32 9.86 -31.59
N GLU A 154 7.66 8.74 -32.23
CA GLU A 154 6.98 8.23 -33.41
C GLU A 154 5.89 7.24 -32.97
N PRO A 155 4.61 7.65 -32.95
CA PRO A 155 3.55 6.80 -32.43
C PRO A 155 3.36 5.54 -33.27
N ARG A 156 3.42 4.37 -32.63
CA ARG A 156 3.01 3.09 -33.24
C ARG A 156 1.50 2.95 -33.30
N LEU A 157 0.77 3.65 -32.42
CA LEU A 157 -0.70 3.73 -32.41
C LEU A 157 -1.18 5.19 -32.25
N PRO A 158 -2.41 5.51 -32.69
CA PRO A 158 -2.94 6.86 -32.46
C PRO A 158 -2.94 7.21 -30.96
N TYR A 159 -2.34 8.36 -30.62
CA TYR A 159 -2.28 8.92 -29.25
C TYR A 159 -1.49 8.08 -28.23
N SER A 160 -0.58 7.22 -28.67
CA SER A 160 0.27 6.41 -27.79
C SER A 160 1.37 7.21 -27.09
N GLU A 161 1.89 8.23 -27.78
CA GLU A 161 2.95 9.14 -27.29
C GLU A 161 2.42 10.28 -26.39
N ASP A 162 1.10 10.50 -26.32
CA ASP A 162 0.52 11.66 -25.62
C ASP A 162 0.87 11.70 -24.12
N THR A 163 1.11 10.53 -23.52
CA THR A 163 1.41 10.36 -22.09
C THR A 163 2.61 9.44 -21.84
N ALA A 164 3.41 9.16 -22.87
CA ALA A 164 4.57 8.29 -22.77
C ALA A 164 5.62 8.88 -21.80
N LYS A 165 6.42 7.99 -21.20
CA LYS A 165 7.47 8.34 -20.24
C LYS A 165 8.85 8.41 -20.92
N ASP A 166 8.96 7.84 -22.11
CA ASP A 166 10.15 7.75 -22.95
C ASP A 166 11.35 7.11 -22.23
N THR A 167 11.05 6.17 -21.32
CA THR A 167 12.05 5.45 -20.54
C THR A 167 11.50 4.16 -19.94
N PHE A 168 12.40 3.28 -19.52
CA PHE A 168 12.05 2.02 -18.87
C PHE A 168 11.13 2.20 -17.65
N PHE A 169 10.27 1.20 -17.45
CA PHE A 169 9.50 1.04 -16.23
C PHE A 169 10.44 0.87 -15.03
N TRP A 170 10.23 1.63 -13.95
CA TRP A 170 10.96 1.46 -12.69
C TRP A 170 10.23 0.55 -11.72
N SER A 171 8.91 0.44 -11.86
CA SER A 171 8.08 -0.56 -11.18
C SER A 171 7.01 -1.13 -12.10
N VAL A 172 6.48 -2.31 -11.74
CA VAL A 172 5.35 -2.92 -12.43
C VAL A 172 4.08 -2.07 -12.26
N ASP A 173 3.92 -1.38 -11.13
CA ASP A 173 2.75 -0.53 -10.86
C ASP A 173 2.58 0.60 -11.89
N GLU A 174 3.65 1.03 -12.55
CA GLU A 174 3.59 2.04 -13.61
C GLU A 174 2.75 1.60 -14.81
N LEU A 175 2.53 0.29 -15.02
CA LEU A 175 1.66 -0.21 -16.09
C LEU A 175 0.25 0.39 -16.01
N ILE A 176 -0.26 0.70 -14.82
CA ILE A 176 -1.58 1.31 -14.67
C ILE A 176 -1.68 2.72 -15.27
N LEU A 177 -0.53 3.37 -15.52
CA LEU A 177 -0.46 4.69 -16.15
C LEU A 177 -0.58 4.60 -17.67
N VAL A 178 -0.31 3.43 -18.24
CA VAL A 178 -0.40 3.18 -19.68
C VAL A 178 -1.87 3.12 -20.08
N LYS A 179 -2.24 3.93 -21.06
CA LYS A 179 -3.61 3.97 -21.57
C LYS A 179 -4.05 2.58 -22.05
N GLY A 180 -5.21 2.13 -21.59
CA GLY A 180 -5.76 0.82 -21.94
C GLY A 180 -5.46 -0.29 -20.93
N ILE A 181 -4.65 -0.02 -19.88
CA ILE A 181 -4.50 -0.91 -18.73
C ILE A 181 -5.46 -0.47 -17.64
N ASP A 182 -6.60 -1.16 -17.52
CA ASP A 182 -7.47 -1.04 -16.35
C ASP A 182 -7.04 -2.00 -15.23
N LYS A 183 -7.70 -1.89 -14.08
CA LYS A 183 -7.38 -2.73 -12.91
C LYS A 183 -7.52 -4.24 -13.23
N ASP A 184 -8.56 -4.61 -13.96
CA ASP A 184 -8.84 -6.02 -14.31
C ASP A 184 -7.79 -6.58 -15.29
N THR A 185 -7.27 -5.74 -16.18
CA THR A 185 -6.18 -6.08 -17.10
C THR A 185 -4.86 -6.18 -16.35
N PHE A 186 -4.57 -5.22 -15.45
CA PHE A 186 -3.36 -5.22 -14.63
C PHE A 186 -3.26 -6.48 -13.74
N GLU A 187 -4.37 -6.93 -13.14
CA GLU A 187 -4.39 -8.14 -12.31
C GLU A 187 -4.22 -9.45 -13.11
N LYS A 188 -4.36 -9.41 -14.44
CA LYS A 188 -4.19 -10.59 -15.31
C LYS A 188 -2.79 -10.73 -15.90
N ILE A 189 -2.05 -9.62 -16.05
CA ILE A 189 -0.70 -9.57 -16.60
C ILE A 189 0.29 -10.03 -15.53
#